data_AF-A0A832T6V0-F1
#
_entry.id   AF-A0A832T6V0-F1
#
_cell.length_a   1.000
_cell.length_b   1.000
_cell.length_c   1.000
_cell.angle_alpha   90.00
_cell.angle_beta   90.00
_cell.angle_gamma   90.00
#
_symmetry.space_group_name_H-M   'P 1'
#
loop_
_entity.id
_entity.type
_entity.pdbx_description
1 polymer ?
#
loop_
_entity_poly.entity_id
_entity_poly.type
_entity_poly.pdbx_seq_one_letter_code
_entity_poly.pdbx_strand_id
1 'polypeptide(L)'
;MQEWKPFVCPDIRAAREFTREIVAKAKADFLAERAGGSEALDLCAGPGGDTLALAEHYDVKAVDREVPRIEALKINARLHAGHAVEVIELDVMEAELDADVVHADPGRSGAKDPKRTEPPATELRDMFSEVPHMIEVPPAVKPRPGTVVFSATGEVRSVCWTNLTEKVAAVIAETSAVLEGLPRKPTEALEPEEVRYVIEQDPAVRKANLSWKLAEELNVHPTVVAGEETVLASEDPPDLTVDHVIRVVEVGEEGDGPPTIRSLGVKLNPRRLAELRKTYKEYDIVYVTKAGVLAGKVIYERE
;
A
#
# COMPACT_ATOMS: atom_id res chain seq x y z
N MET A 1 -5.24 25.68 -10.84
CA MET A 1 -5.66 24.83 -11.97
C MET A 1 -4.55 23.83 -12.18
N GLN A 2 -4.82 22.54 -11.97
CA GLN A 2 -3.83 21.50 -12.22
C GLN A 2 -3.67 21.38 -13.73
N GLU A 3 -2.48 21.69 -14.24
CA GLU A 3 -2.21 21.69 -15.67
C GLU A 3 -2.24 20.23 -16.15
N TRP A 4 -3.12 19.93 -17.10
CA TRP A 4 -3.29 18.57 -17.59
C TRP A 4 -2.07 18.20 -18.43
N LYS A 5 -1.14 17.46 -17.82
CA LYS A 5 0.06 16.97 -18.49
C LYS A 5 -0.30 15.66 -19.23
N PRO A 6 -0.24 15.63 -20.57
CA PRO A 6 -0.60 14.43 -21.30
C PRO A 6 0.39 13.31 -21.00
N PHE A 7 -0.13 12.12 -20.65
CA PHE A 7 0.65 10.90 -20.50
C PHE A 7 0.31 9.93 -21.64
N VAL A 8 1.34 9.47 -22.35
CA VAL A 8 1.19 8.57 -23.49
C VAL A 8 1.20 7.13 -23.01
N CYS A 9 0.11 6.41 -23.28
CA CYS A 9 0.06 4.95 -23.13
C CYS A 9 -0.04 4.32 -24.52
N PRO A 10 0.75 3.28 -24.82
CA PRO A 10 0.76 2.65 -26.14
C PRO A 10 -0.53 1.88 -26.45
N ASP A 11 -1.17 1.31 -25.42
CA ASP A 11 -2.44 0.63 -25.53
C ASP A 11 -3.25 0.68 -24.22
N ILE A 12 -4.47 0.13 -24.25
CA ILE A 12 -5.36 0.08 -23.09
C ILE A 12 -4.88 -0.87 -21.99
N ARG A 13 -4.01 -1.84 -22.29
CA ARG A 13 -3.43 -2.74 -21.29
C ARG A 13 -2.41 -1.97 -20.47
N ALA A 14 -1.49 -1.26 -21.14
CA ALA A 14 -0.53 -0.38 -20.49
C ALA A 14 -1.22 0.69 -19.63
N ALA A 15 -2.33 1.27 -20.10
CA ALA A 15 -3.11 2.21 -19.30
C ALA A 15 -3.77 1.59 -18.05
N ARG A 16 -4.11 0.29 -18.08
CA ARG A 16 -4.70 -0.44 -16.94
C ARG A 16 -3.66 -0.93 -15.95
N GLU A 17 -2.47 -1.26 -16.44
CA GLU A 17 -1.31 -1.70 -15.65
C GLU A 17 -0.49 -0.53 -15.10
N PHE A 18 -0.87 0.70 -15.47
CA PHE A 18 -0.20 1.92 -15.03
C PHE A 18 -0.23 2.10 -13.50
N THR A 19 0.97 2.12 -12.89
CA THR A 19 1.14 2.53 -11.49
C THR A 19 0.61 3.94 -11.33
N ARG A 20 -0.29 4.16 -10.36
CA ARG A 20 -0.76 5.52 -10.05
C ARG A 20 0.42 6.36 -9.59
N GLU A 21 0.51 7.59 -10.10
CA GLU A 21 1.59 8.55 -9.80
C GLU A 21 1.92 8.63 -8.31
N ILE A 22 0.90 8.71 -7.45
CA ILE A 22 1.07 8.80 -5.99
C ILE A 22 1.82 7.58 -5.40
N VAL A 23 1.57 6.38 -5.93
CA VAL A 23 2.23 5.14 -5.47
C VAL A 23 3.64 5.05 -6.04
N ALA A 24 3.82 5.42 -7.31
CA ALA A 24 5.13 5.48 -7.94
C ALA A 24 6.07 6.44 -7.19
N LYS A 25 5.57 7.63 -6.85
CA LYS A 25 6.28 8.62 -6.03
C LYS A 25 6.63 8.07 -4.66
N ALA A 26 5.67 7.48 -3.94
CA ALA A 26 5.94 6.88 -2.63
C ALA A 26 7.00 5.76 -2.69
N LYS A 27 7.03 4.94 -3.76
CA LYS A 27 8.09 3.94 -3.98
C LYS A 27 9.46 4.61 -4.18
N ALA A 28 9.53 5.64 -5.03
CA ALA A 28 10.75 6.37 -5.34
C ALA A 28 11.30 7.12 -4.11
N ASP A 29 10.44 7.81 -3.36
CA ASP A 29 10.79 8.51 -2.11
C ASP A 29 11.34 7.53 -1.08
N PHE A 30 10.65 6.39 -0.86
CA PHE A 30 11.11 5.36 0.07
C PHE A 30 12.51 4.82 -0.30
N LEU A 31 12.75 4.62 -1.60
CA LEU A 31 14.05 4.17 -2.13
C LEU A 31 15.13 5.25 -1.90
N ALA A 32 14.86 6.50 -2.28
CA ALA A 32 15.77 7.66 -2.16
C ALA A 32 16.20 7.95 -0.73
N GLU A 33 15.28 7.89 0.21
CA GLU A 33 15.57 8.12 1.63
C GLU A 33 16.54 7.09 2.24
N ARG A 34 16.63 5.89 1.67
CA ARG A 34 17.31 4.73 2.31
C ARG A 34 18.53 4.23 1.55
N ALA A 35 18.54 4.33 0.23
CA ALA A 35 19.59 3.78 -0.61
C ALA A 35 20.73 4.78 -0.87
N GLY A 36 20.43 6.09 -0.94
CA GLY A 36 21.35 7.08 -1.48
C GLY A 36 21.68 6.82 -2.97
N GLY A 37 22.79 7.37 -3.45
CA GLY A 37 23.23 7.24 -4.85
C GLY A 37 22.70 8.33 -5.77
N SER A 38 23.03 8.22 -7.05
CA SER A 38 22.62 9.16 -8.11
C SER A 38 22.07 8.47 -9.35
N GLU A 39 22.33 7.17 -9.54
CA GLU A 39 21.86 6.42 -10.70
C GLU A 39 20.85 5.33 -10.32
N ALA A 40 19.77 5.20 -11.10
CA ALA A 40 18.76 4.16 -10.94
C ALA A 40 18.59 3.31 -12.21
N LEU A 41 18.33 2.02 -12.03
CA LEU A 41 17.77 1.15 -13.07
C LEU A 41 16.27 0.97 -12.85
N ASP A 42 15.48 1.12 -13.91
CA ASP A 42 14.09 0.65 -13.94
C ASP A 42 13.95 -0.48 -14.97
N LEU A 43 13.87 -1.71 -14.50
CA LEU A 43 14.11 -2.92 -15.30
C LEU A 43 12.91 -3.45 -16.10
N CYS A 44 11.73 -2.88 -15.85
CA CYS A 44 10.47 -3.21 -16.51
C CYS A 44 9.67 -1.92 -16.73
N ALA A 45 10.33 -0.92 -17.33
CA ALA A 45 9.92 0.48 -17.26
C ALA A 45 8.52 0.77 -17.84
N GLY A 46 8.06 -0.06 -18.79
CA GLY A 46 6.76 0.10 -19.43
C GLY A 46 6.63 1.50 -20.05
N PRO A 47 5.48 2.18 -19.90
CA PRO A 47 5.31 3.55 -20.38
C PRO A 47 5.98 4.60 -19.47
N GLY A 48 6.59 4.22 -18.34
CA GLY A 48 7.43 5.09 -17.52
C GLY A 48 6.81 5.69 -16.27
N GLY A 49 5.75 5.13 -15.70
CA GLY A 49 5.15 5.68 -14.46
C GLY A 49 6.15 5.70 -13.30
N ASP A 50 6.75 4.55 -13.01
CA ASP A 50 7.78 4.43 -11.97
C ASP A 50 9.11 5.08 -12.40
N THR A 51 9.49 4.98 -13.67
CA THR A 51 10.67 5.68 -14.24
C THR A 51 10.63 7.18 -13.96
N LEU A 52 9.49 7.84 -14.19
CA LEU A 52 9.34 9.28 -13.99
C LEU A 52 9.44 9.67 -12.51
N ALA A 53 8.89 8.84 -11.62
CA ALA A 53 9.00 9.06 -10.18
C ALA A 53 10.45 8.89 -9.69
N LEU A 54 11.16 7.88 -10.20
CA LEU A 54 12.59 7.70 -9.93
C LEU A 54 13.41 8.88 -10.46
N ALA A 55 13.04 9.42 -11.63
CA ALA A 55 13.68 10.57 -12.25
C ALA A 55 13.41 11.91 -11.54
N GLU A 56 12.75 11.91 -10.37
CA GLU A 56 12.74 13.04 -9.45
C GLU A 56 13.98 13.05 -8.53
N HIS A 57 14.66 11.91 -8.39
CA HIS A 57 15.75 11.70 -7.43
C HIS A 57 17.05 11.22 -8.08
N TYR A 58 16.97 10.53 -9.22
CA TYR A 58 18.09 9.84 -9.87
C TYR A 58 18.17 10.13 -11.37
N ASP A 59 19.36 9.96 -11.94
CA ASP A 59 19.52 9.73 -13.37
C ASP A 59 19.15 8.26 -13.67
N VAL A 60 18.15 8.04 -14.52
CA VAL A 60 17.51 6.72 -14.69
C VAL A 60 17.90 6.08 -16.02
N LYS A 61 18.36 4.82 -15.99
CA LYS A 61 18.39 3.95 -17.17
C LYS A 61 17.15 3.06 -17.12
N ALA A 62 16.20 3.35 -18.00
CA ALA A 62 14.91 2.68 -18.09
C ALA A 62 14.96 1.61 -19.17
N VAL A 63 14.75 0.36 -18.77
CA VAL A 63 14.88 -0.83 -19.60
C VAL A 63 13.51 -1.47 -19.82
N ASP A 64 13.22 -1.77 -21.08
CA ASP A 64 12.06 -2.59 -21.46
C ASP A 64 12.40 -3.34 -22.77
N ARG A 65 11.67 -4.40 -23.08
CA ARG A 65 11.82 -5.17 -24.32
C ARG A 65 10.73 -4.86 -25.35
N GLU A 66 9.62 -4.25 -24.94
CA GLU A 66 8.48 -3.97 -25.80
C GLU A 66 8.60 -2.59 -26.46
N VAL A 67 8.93 -2.58 -27.76
CA VAL A 67 9.10 -1.36 -28.57
C VAL A 67 7.97 -0.34 -28.39
N PRO A 68 6.66 -0.68 -28.42
CA PRO A 68 5.60 0.31 -28.23
C PRO A 68 5.64 1.01 -26.86
N ARG A 69 6.03 0.28 -25.80
CA ARG A 69 6.16 0.84 -24.45
C ARG A 69 7.35 1.79 -24.36
N ILE A 70 8.47 1.40 -24.96
CA ILE A 70 9.69 2.21 -25.08
C ILE A 70 9.42 3.52 -25.82
N GLU A 71 8.67 3.49 -26.92
CA GLU A 71 8.31 4.70 -27.67
C GLU A 71 7.46 5.65 -26.82
N ALA A 72 6.47 5.12 -26.10
CA ALA A 72 5.65 5.90 -25.18
C ALA A 72 6.49 6.49 -24.04
N LEU A 73 7.36 5.70 -23.42
CA LEU A 73 8.29 6.13 -22.38
C LEU A 73 9.22 7.24 -22.86
N LYS A 74 9.80 7.13 -24.06
CA LYS A 74 10.65 8.19 -24.64
C LYS A 74 9.88 9.52 -24.78
N ILE A 75 8.59 9.47 -25.10
CA ILE A 75 7.75 10.68 -25.17
C ILE A 75 7.48 11.21 -23.75
N ASN A 76 7.06 10.35 -22.83
CA ASN A 76 6.75 10.72 -21.45
C ASN A 76 7.96 11.31 -20.71
N ALA A 77 9.14 10.69 -20.86
CA ALA A 77 10.39 11.19 -20.30
C ALA A 77 10.71 12.61 -20.79
N ARG A 78 10.57 12.87 -22.10
CA ARG A 78 10.78 14.22 -22.67
C ARG A 78 9.81 15.27 -22.15
N LEU A 79 8.59 14.85 -21.78
CA LEU A 79 7.54 15.76 -21.31
C LEU A 79 7.62 16.03 -19.79
N HIS A 80 8.07 15.03 -19.01
CA HIS A 80 7.82 15.01 -17.57
C HIS A 80 9.07 14.80 -16.70
N ALA A 81 10.17 14.21 -17.21
CA ALA A 81 11.30 13.85 -16.37
C ALA A 81 12.01 15.09 -15.78
N GLY A 82 12.32 15.02 -14.48
CA GLY A 82 13.12 16.04 -13.79
C GLY A 82 14.63 15.87 -14.00
N HIS A 83 15.07 14.61 -14.09
CA HIS A 83 16.45 14.19 -14.30
C HIS A 83 16.66 13.50 -15.66
N ALA A 84 17.91 13.11 -15.95
CA ALA A 84 18.23 12.40 -17.17
C ALA A 84 17.57 11.02 -17.18
N VAL A 85 16.92 10.67 -18.30
CA VAL A 85 16.35 9.34 -18.55
C VAL A 85 16.94 8.80 -19.83
N GLU A 86 17.74 7.75 -19.71
CA GLU A 86 18.21 6.93 -20.84
C GLU A 86 17.25 5.75 -21.03
N VAL A 87 16.74 5.55 -22.24
CA VAL A 87 15.80 4.45 -22.53
C VAL A 87 16.49 3.40 -23.37
N ILE A 88 16.54 2.17 -22.86
CA ILE A 88 17.28 1.04 -23.42
C ILE A 88 16.29 -0.07 -23.83
N GLU A 89 16.35 -0.49 -25.10
CA GLU A 89 15.62 -1.66 -25.59
C GLU A 89 16.45 -2.92 -25.34
N LEU A 90 16.04 -3.73 -24.39
CA LEU A 90 16.81 -4.89 -23.94
C LEU A 90 15.94 -5.86 -23.14
N ASP A 91 16.21 -7.16 -23.26
CA ASP A 91 15.74 -8.14 -22.28
C ASP A 91 16.66 -8.06 -21.06
N VAL A 92 16.11 -7.68 -19.91
CA VAL A 92 16.86 -7.52 -18.66
C VAL A 92 17.61 -8.80 -18.26
N MET A 93 17.12 -9.97 -18.66
CA MET A 93 17.76 -11.25 -18.32
C MET A 93 19.02 -11.52 -19.15
N GLU A 94 19.31 -10.72 -20.17
CA GLU A 94 20.42 -10.94 -21.12
C GLU A 94 21.59 -9.95 -20.94
N ALA A 95 21.53 -9.06 -19.94
CA ALA A 95 22.50 -7.96 -19.82
C ALA A 95 23.17 -7.87 -18.44
N GLU A 96 24.42 -7.41 -18.47
CA GLU A 96 25.13 -6.91 -17.29
C GLU A 96 24.80 -5.43 -17.13
N LEU A 97 23.95 -5.10 -16.16
CA LEU A 97 23.53 -3.74 -15.84
C LEU A 97 24.01 -3.38 -14.44
N ASP A 98 24.43 -2.13 -14.25
CA ASP A 98 24.92 -1.61 -12.99
C ASP A 98 24.29 -0.23 -12.69
N ALA A 99 23.95 -0.01 -11.42
CA ALA A 99 23.52 1.26 -10.86
C ALA A 99 23.52 1.21 -9.33
N ASP A 100 23.39 2.39 -8.71
CA ASP A 100 23.30 2.53 -7.26
C ASP A 100 22.01 1.92 -6.71
N VAL A 101 20.90 2.01 -7.47
CA VAL A 101 19.59 1.52 -7.04
C VAL A 101 18.81 0.86 -8.18
N VAL A 102 17.91 -0.07 -7.83
CA VAL A 102 17.12 -0.85 -8.78
C VAL A 102 15.64 -0.83 -8.46
N HIS A 103 14.81 -0.59 -9.47
CA HIS A 103 13.37 -0.82 -9.43
C HIS A 103 12.97 -1.84 -10.49
N ALA A 104 11.97 -2.65 -10.17
CA ALA A 104 11.31 -3.49 -11.16
C ALA A 104 9.82 -3.71 -10.80
N ASP A 105 8.92 -3.58 -11.78
CA ASP A 105 7.56 -4.12 -11.70
C ASP A 105 7.33 -5.15 -12.82
N PRO A 106 7.71 -6.41 -12.58
CA PRO A 106 7.57 -7.44 -13.59
C PRO A 106 6.11 -7.74 -13.94
N GLY A 107 5.86 -8.00 -15.22
CA GLY A 107 4.54 -8.31 -15.74
C GLY A 107 3.94 -9.52 -15.03
N ARG A 108 2.70 -9.40 -14.55
CA ARG A 108 2.09 -10.46 -13.73
C ARG A 108 1.33 -11.48 -14.56
N SER A 109 0.66 -11.09 -15.65
CA SER A 109 -0.18 -11.99 -16.46
C SER A 109 -1.13 -12.88 -15.62
N GLY A 110 -1.63 -12.36 -14.49
CA GLY A 110 -2.49 -13.09 -13.53
C GLY A 110 -1.75 -14.00 -12.54
N ALA A 111 -0.42 -13.99 -12.51
CA ALA A 111 0.41 -14.74 -11.59
C ALA A 111 0.17 -14.31 -10.13
N LYS A 112 0.09 -15.31 -9.26
CA LYS A 112 0.09 -15.14 -7.80
C LYS A 112 1.43 -15.51 -7.17
N ASP A 113 2.30 -16.14 -7.95
CA ASP A 113 3.62 -16.62 -7.56
C ASP A 113 4.68 -15.71 -8.22
N PRO A 114 5.58 -15.08 -7.45
CA PRO A 114 6.69 -14.28 -7.96
C PRO A 114 7.59 -14.99 -8.98
N LYS A 115 7.66 -16.33 -8.95
CA LYS A 115 8.44 -17.11 -9.94
C LYS A 115 7.81 -17.13 -11.33
N ARG A 116 6.55 -16.69 -11.44
CA ARG A 116 5.75 -16.74 -12.67
C ARG A 116 5.45 -15.36 -13.24
N THR A 117 6.01 -14.31 -12.66
CA THR A 117 6.03 -13.01 -13.30
C THR A 117 6.99 -13.03 -14.49
N GLU A 118 6.92 -12.03 -15.35
CA GLU A 118 7.75 -11.90 -16.54
C GLU A 118 8.44 -10.52 -16.53
N PRO A 119 9.75 -10.47 -16.24
CA PRO A 119 10.63 -11.57 -15.80
C PRO A 119 10.29 -12.11 -14.39
N PRO A 120 10.82 -13.28 -13.98
CA PRO A 120 10.60 -13.80 -12.63
C PRO A 120 11.18 -12.88 -11.56
N ALA A 121 10.32 -12.34 -10.68
CA ALA A 121 10.75 -11.41 -9.62
C ALA A 121 11.75 -12.05 -8.64
N THR A 122 11.74 -13.39 -8.52
CA THR A 122 12.77 -14.11 -7.75
C THR A 122 14.15 -14.03 -8.38
N GLU A 123 14.24 -14.10 -9.71
CA GLU A 123 15.52 -14.04 -10.41
C GLU A 123 16.09 -12.62 -10.38
N LEU A 124 15.25 -11.61 -10.59
CA LEU A 124 15.63 -10.21 -10.41
C LEU A 124 16.16 -9.93 -9.00
N ARG A 125 15.48 -10.44 -7.96
CA ARG A 125 15.94 -10.28 -6.57
C ARG A 125 17.31 -10.92 -6.36
N ASP A 126 17.54 -12.10 -6.93
CA ASP A 126 18.81 -12.80 -6.76
C ASP A 126 19.93 -12.08 -7.52
N MET A 127 19.66 -11.56 -8.73
CA MET A 127 20.58 -10.75 -9.54
C MET A 127 21.02 -9.47 -8.83
N PHE A 128 20.10 -8.77 -8.16
CA PHE A 128 20.35 -7.47 -7.51
C PHE A 128 20.34 -7.55 -5.98
N SER A 129 20.71 -8.71 -5.42
CA SER A 129 20.62 -8.97 -3.97
C SER A 129 21.51 -8.03 -3.13
N GLU A 130 22.66 -7.63 -3.68
CA GLU A 130 23.63 -6.73 -3.02
C GLU A 130 23.41 -5.24 -3.36
N VAL A 131 22.46 -4.93 -4.25
CA VAL A 131 22.14 -3.56 -4.66
C VAL A 131 20.82 -3.14 -3.99
N PRO A 132 20.71 -1.92 -3.44
CA PRO A 132 19.45 -1.36 -3.00
C PRO A 132 18.33 -1.53 -4.05
N HIS A 133 17.28 -2.25 -3.71
CA HIS A 133 16.23 -2.54 -4.70
C HIS A 133 14.81 -2.44 -4.17
N MET A 134 13.88 -2.20 -5.08
CA MET A 134 12.43 -2.31 -4.89
C MET A 134 11.84 -3.14 -6.03
N ILE A 135 11.53 -4.41 -5.77
CA ILE A 135 11.00 -5.33 -6.76
C ILE A 135 9.56 -5.65 -6.43
N GLU A 136 8.63 -5.22 -7.28
CA GLU A 136 7.21 -5.46 -7.09
C GLU A 136 6.86 -6.94 -7.28
N VAL A 137 5.95 -7.43 -6.44
CA VAL A 137 5.49 -8.81 -6.43
C VAL A 137 3.96 -8.88 -6.41
N PRO A 138 3.36 -10.01 -6.85
CA PRO A 138 1.91 -10.16 -6.81
C PRO A 138 1.31 -9.88 -5.42
N PRO A 139 0.17 -9.18 -5.31
CA PRO A 139 -0.47 -8.86 -4.02
C PRO A 139 -0.86 -10.08 -3.18
N ALA A 140 -0.87 -11.29 -3.75
CA ALA A 140 -1.09 -12.54 -3.03
C ALA A 140 0.08 -12.94 -2.14
N VAL A 141 1.29 -12.42 -2.39
CA VAL A 141 2.48 -12.67 -1.58
C VAL A 141 2.25 -12.16 -0.16
N LYS A 142 2.61 -13.00 0.82
CA LYS A 142 2.53 -12.64 2.24
C LYS A 142 3.75 -11.80 2.60
N PRO A 143 3.57 -10.61 3.20
CA PRO A 143 4.69 -9.82 3.68
C PRO A 143 5.50 -10.56 4.74
N ARG A 144 6.81 -10.36 4.68
CA ARG A 144 7.84 -10.90 5.57
C ARG A 144 8.99 -9.88 5.66
N PRO A 145 9.93 -9.99 6.61
CA PRO A 145 11.15 -9.18 6.62
C PRO A 145 11.74 -8.95 5.21
N GLY A 146 12.04 -7.70 4.87
CA GLY A 146 12.40 -7.27 3.51
C GLY A 146 11.19 -7.06 2.59
N THR A 147 10.01 -6.72 3.13
CA THR A 147 8.82 -6.38 2.32
C THR A 147 8.29 -5.01 2.68
N VAL A 148 7.92 -4.23 1.67
CA VAL A 148 7.20 -2.96 1.82
C VAL A 148 5.82 -3.09 1.18
N VAL A 149 4.80 -2.59 1.86
CA VAL A 149 3.42 -2.58 1.36
C VAL A 149 2.97 -1.13 1.22
N PHE A 150 2.54 -0.75 0.03
CA PHE A 150 2.03 0.59 -0.25
C PHE A 150 0.51 0.56 -0.37
N SER A 151 -0.17 1.47 0.32
CA SER A 151 -1.58 1.76 0.12
C SER A 151 -1.77 3.12 -0.55
N ALA A 152 -2.87 3.24 -1.28
CA ALA A 152 -3.42 4.52 -1.70
C ALA A 152 -4.93 4.39 -1.87
N THR A 153 -5.64 5.45 -1.51
CA THR A 153 -7.09 5.63 -1.58
C THR A 153 -7.83 4.50 -0.86
N GLY A 154 -7.36 4.13 0.33
CA GLY A 154 -7.97 3.09 1.16
C GLY A 154 -7.82 1.67 0.63
N GLU A 155 -6.90 1.40 -0.30
CA GLU A 155 -6.61 0.06 -0.84
C GLU A 155 -5.10 -0.21 -0.88
N VAL A 156 -4.70 -1.48 -0.75
CA VAL A 156 -3.32 -1.89 -1.06
C VAL A 156 -3.10 -1.77 -2.56
N ARG A 157 -2.04 -1.06 -2.95
CA ARG A 157 -1.69 -0.81 -4.35
C ARG A 157 -0.46 -1.59 -4.80
N SER A 158 0.56 -1.69 -3.95
CA SER A 158 1.81 -2.35 -4.30
C SER A 158 2.35 -3.14 -3.11
N VAL A 159 3.06 -4.23 -3.42
CA VAL A 159 3.82 -5.05 -2.47
C VAL A 159 5.17 -5.29 -3.10
N CYS A 160 6.24 -4.91 -2.43
CA CYS A 160 7.58 -4.99 -2.98
C CYS A 160 8.53 -5.74 -2.05
N TRP A 161 9.42 -6.53 -2.63
CA TRP A 161 10.61 -7.01 -1.94
C TRP A 161 11.72 -5.97 -2.02
N THR A 162 12.48 -5.87 -0.94
CA THR A 162 13.61 -4.94 -0.81
C THR A 162 14.62 -5.47 0.21
N ASN A 163 15.87 -5.01 0.09
CA ASN A 163 16.92 -5.13 1.10
C ASN A 163 17.10 -3.86 1.95
N LEU A 164 16.25 -2.84 1.76
CA LEU A 164 16.31 -1.55 2.49
C LEU A 164 15.71 -1.59 3.90
N THR A 165 15.17 -2.73 4.31
CA THR A 165 14.65 -2.95 5.67
C THR A 165 14.81 -4.41 6.07
N GLU A 166 15.20 -4.64 7.32
CA GLU A 166 15.22 -5.97 7.94
C GLU A 166 13.85 -6.37 8.53
N LYS A 167 12.84 -5.52 8.35
CA LYS A 167 11.48 -5.64 8.91
C LYS A 167 10.45 -5.64 7.78
N VAL A 168 9.17 -5.48 8.12
CA VAL A 168 8.12 -5.14 7.17
C VAL A 168 7.78 -3.67 7.35
N ALA A 169 7.56 -2.95 6.25
CA ALA A 169 7.04 -1.59 6.26
C ALA A 169 5.65 -1.51 5.62
N ALA A 170 4.79 -0.67 6.18
CA ALA A 170 3.57 -0.19 5.56
C ALA A 170 3.74 1.29 5.24
N VAL A 171 3.45 1.68 4.02
CA VAL A 171 3.59 3.06 3.52
C VAL A 171 2.24 3.54 3.00
N ILE A 172 1.81 4.71 3.44
CA ILE A 172 0.60 5.38 2.95
C ILE A 172 1.03 6.42 1.92
N ALA A 173 0.67 6.20 0.66
CA ALA A 173 1.17 7.04 -0.43
C ALA A 173 0.71 8.51 -0.32
N GLU A 174 -0.46 8.77 0.27
CA GLU A 174 -1.00 10.12 0.44
C GLU A 174 -0.18 11.00 1.39
N THR A 175 0.38 10.42 2.45
CA THR A 175 1.07 11.16 3.51
C THR A 175 2.56 10.85 3.59
N SER A 176 3.03 9.88 2.79
CA SER A 176 4.36 9.27 2.91
C SER A 176 4.66 8.70 4.30
N ALA A 177 3.65 8.49 5.13
CA ALA A 177 3.82 7.91 6.46
C ALA A 177 4.30 6.47 6.35
N VAL A 178 5.31 6.13 7.16
CA VAL A 178 5.92 4.80 7.20
C VAL A 178 5.76 4.20 8.60
N LEU A 179 5.11 3.04 8.68
CA LEU A 179 5.07 2.20 9.86
C LEU A 179 5.95 0.98 9.63
N GLU A 180 6.99 0.80 10.44
CA GLU A 180 7.94 -0.28 10.28
C GLU A 180 8.06 -1.14 11.55
N GLY A 181 7.99 -2.46 11.40
CA GLY A 181 7.98 -3.38 12.53
C GLY A 181 8.12 -4.84 12.13
N LEU A 182 8.26 -5.70 13.14
CA LEU A 182 8.13 -7.14 12.92
C LEU A 182 6.64 -7.48 12.77
N PRO A 183 6.27 -8.32 11.79
CA PRO A 183 4.88 -8.69 11.58
C PRO A 183 4.37 -9.49 12.77
N ARG A 184 3.45 -8.92 13.54
CA ARG A 184 2.89 -9.53 14.75
C ARG A 184 1.39 -9.27 14.83
N LYS A 185 0.65 -10.35 15.03
CA LYS A 185 -0.79 -10.30 15.25
C LYS A 185 -1.09 -9.97 16.72
N PRO A 186 -2.10 -9.14 16.99
CA PRO A 186 -2.79 -9.12 18.27
C PRO A 186 -3.24 -10.53 18.67
N THR A 187 -2.95 -10.92 19.90
CA THR A 187 -3.39 -12.21 20.48
C THR A 187 -4.46 -12.04 21.54
N GLU A 188 -4.64 -10.81 22.02
CA GLU A 188 -5.62 -10.46 23.03
C GLU A 188 -6.89 -9.93 22.35
N ALA A 189 -8.02 -10.15 22.98
CA ALA A 189 -9.31 -9.72 22.50
C ALA A 189 -10.12 -9.12 23.64
N LEU A 190 -10.86 -8.05 23.33
CA LEU A 190 -11.86 -7.48 24.22
C LEU A 190 -13.22 -8.07 23.88
N GLU A 191 -14.02 -8.29 24.91
CA GLU A 191 -15.45 -8.56 24.73
C GLU A 191 -16.15 -7.27 24.25
N PRO A 192 -17.23 -7.36 23.46
CA PRO A 192 -17.89 -6.19 22.89
C PRO A 192 -18.26 -5.10 23.90
N GLU A 193 -18.65 -5.48 25.11
CA GLU A 193 -18.99 -4.57 26.23
C GLU A 193 -17.80 -3.80 26.82
N GLU A 194 -16.57 -4.28 26.62
CA GLU A 194 -15.34 -3.61 27.07
C GLU A 194 -14.84 -2.60 26.04
N VAL A 195 -15.24 -2.74 24.77
CA VAL A 195 -14.77 -1.89 23.68
C VAL A 195 -15.33 -0.47 23.80
N ARG A 196 -14.45 0.51 24.03
CA ARG A 196 -14.80 1.94 23.97
C ARG A 196 -14.40 2.59 22.66
N TYR A 197 -13.30 2.15 22.06
CA TYR A 197 -12.81 2.68 20.78
C TYR A 197 -12.58 1.56 19.78
N VAL A 198 -13.05 1.77 18.55
CA VAL A 198 -12.72 0.94 17.37
C VAL A 198 -11.83 1.76 16.45
N ILE A 199 -10.68 1.18 16.09
CA ILE A 199 -9.65 1.81 15.28
C ILE A 199 -9.54 1.05 13.96
N GLU A 200 -9.98 1.69 12.88
CA GLU A 200 -9.84 1.19 11.51
C GLU A 200 -8.44 1.52 10.98
N GLN A 201 -7.64 0.48 10.79
CA GLN A 201 -6.26 0.59 10.34
C GLN A 201 -6.17 0.71 8.82
N ASP A 202 -5.16 1.42 8.35
CA ASP A 202 -4.82 1.47 6.93
C ASP A 202 -4.62 0.05 6.32
N PRO A 203 -5.09 -0.21 5.08
CA PRO A 203 -4.91 -1.51 4.45
C PRO A 203 -3.45 -1.98 4.33
N ALA A 204 -2.48 -1.07 4.16
CA ALA A 204 -1.07 -1.43 4.12
C ALA A 204 -0.63 -2.01 5.46
N VAL A 205 -1.03 -1.41 6.59
CA VAL A 205 -0.75 -1.90 7.95
C VAL A 205 -1.33 -3.30 8.16
N ARG A 206 -2.59 -3.51 7.77
CA ARG A 206 -3.25 -4.83 7.88
C ARG A 206 -2.57 -5.88 7.02
N LYS A 207 -2.22 -5.52 5.78
CA LYS A 207 -1.54 -6.42 4.83
C LYS A 207 -0.14 -6.78 5.31
N ALA A 208 0.59 -5.81 5.88
CA ALA A 208 1.91 -5.95 6.46
C ALA A 208 1.91 -6.68 7.83
N ASN A 209 0.73 -6.92 8.41
CA ASN A 209 0.57 -7.52 9.74
C ASN A 209 1.25 -6.70 10.85
N LEU A 210 1.09 -5.37 10.79
CA LEU A 210 1.71 -4.41 11.71
C LEU A 210 0.73 -3.85 12.76
N SER A 211 -0.43 -4.48 12.95
CA SER A 211 -1.45 -4.00 13.89
C SER A 211 -0.92 -3.85 15.32
N TRP A 212 -0.03 -4.75 15.77
CA TRP A 212 0.61 -4.64 17.08
C TRP A 212 1.47 -3.38 17.19
N LYS A 213 2.30 -3.13 16.16
CA LYS A 213 3.18 -1.97 16.10
C LYS A 213 2.39 -0.66 16.03
N LEU A 214 1.26 -0.67 15.33
CA LEU A 214 0.34 0.47 15.32
C LEU A 214 -0.27 0.73 16.70
N ALA A 215 -0.72 -0.30 17.41
CA ALA A 215 -1.27 -0.14 18.75
C ALA A 215 -0.25 0.49 19.74
N GLU A 216 1.02 0.08 19.64
CA GLU A 216 2.12 0.69 20.41
C GLU A 216 2.27 2.19 20.12
N GLU A 217 2.15 2.62 18.85
CA GLU A 217 2.23 4.05 18.48
C GLU A 217 1.01 4.85 18.90
N LEU A 218 -0.16 4.22 18.92
CA LEU A 218 -1.40 4.82 19.39
C LEU A 218 -1.51 4.84 20.92
N ASN A 219 -0.53 4.27 21.64
CA ASN A 219 -0.52 4.06 23.08
C ASN A 219 -1.80 3.34 23.58
N VAL A 220 -2.24 2.33 22.84
CA VAL A 220 -3.38 1.48 23.20
C VAL A 220 -2.96 0.02 23.32
N HIS A 221 -3.75 -0.74 24.07
CA HIS A 221 -3.57 -2.18 24.10
C HIS A 221 -3.93 -2.80 22.74
N PRO A 222 -3.06 -3.67 22.18
CA PRO A 222 -3.28 -4.34 20.90
C PRO A 222 -4.32 -5.45 21.05
N THR A 223 -5.59 -5.05 21.14
CA THR A 223 -6.73 -5.94 21.25
C THR A 223 -7.58 -5.92 19.97
N VAL A 224 -8.21 -7.04 19.67
CA VAL A 224 -9.19 -7.14 18.57
C VAL A 224 -10.59 -7.35 19.13
N VAL A 225 -11.62 -6.99 18.36
CA VAL A 225 -13.01 -7.25 18.77
C VAL A 225 -13.33 -8.73 18.57
N ALA A 226 -13.51 -9.47 19.66
CA ALA A 226 -13.92 -10.87 19.63
C ALA A 226 -13.11 -11.77 18.68
N GLY A 227 -11.79 -11.57 18.62
CA GLY A 227 -10.88 -12.34 17.77
C GLY A 227 -10.88 -11.98 16.28
N GLU A 228 -11.63 -10.96 15.84
CA GLU A 228 -11.65 -10.51 14.45
C GLU A 228 -10.50 -9.52 14.17
N GLU A 229 -9.46 -9.96 13.47
CA GLU A 229 -8.22 -9.22 13.17
C GLU A 229 -8.39 -7.96 12.28
N THR A 230 -9.62 -7.59 11.96
CA THR A 230 -9.91 -6.57 10.95
C THR A 230 -9.83 -5.13 11.49
N VAL A 231 -9.99 -4.95 12.81
CA VAL A 231 -9.92 -3.66 13.50
C VAL A 231 -9.19 -3.83 14.84
N LEU A 232 -8.57 -2.76 15.33
CA LEU A 232 -8.10 -2.71 16.71
C LEU A 232 -9.24 -2.19 17.60
N ALA A 233 -9.30 -2.71 18.82
CA ALA A 233 -10.21 -2.31 19.87
C ALA A 233 -9.40 -1.74 21.03
N SER A 234 -9.94 -0.77 21.76
CA SER A 234 -9.31 -0.20 22.96
C SER A 234 -10.34 0.23 23.99
N GLU A 235 -9.99 0.12 25.27
CA GLU A 235 -10.70 0.77 26.38
C GLU A 235 -10.27 2.24 26.55
N ASP A 236 -9.03 2.55 26.17
CA ASP A 236 -8.40 3.86 26.30
C ASP A 236 -8.44 4.66 24.99
N PRO A 237 -8.54 6.00 25.06
CA PRO A 237 -8.54 6.83 23.86
C PRO A 237 -7.17 6.75 23.14
N PRO A 238 -7.15 6.50 21.82
CA PRO A 238 -5.90 6.42 21.08
C PRO A 238 -5.27 7.79 20.83
N ASP A 239 -3.95 7.83 20.71
CA ASP A 239 -3.23 9.01 20.23
C ASP A 239 -3.47 9.23 18.72
N LEU A 240 -4.18 10.29 18.36
CA LEU A 240 -4.62 10.55 16.99
C LEU A 240 -3.55 11.22 16.10
N THR A 241 -2.31 11.34 16.56
CA THR A 241 -1.22 11.94 15.77
C THR A 241 -0.60 10.99 14.74
N VAL A 242 -1.21 9.82 14.50
CA VAL A 242 -0.64 8.76 13.66
C VAL A 242 -1.42 8.62 12.36
N ASP A 243 -0.77 8.85 11.23
CA ASP A 243 -1.37 8.80 9.89
C ASP A 243 -1.86 7.40 9.46
N HIS A 244 -1.41 6.36 10.17
CA HIS A 244 -1.68 4.94 9.90
C HIS A 244 -3.11 4.45 10.22
N VAL A 245 -3.97 5.37 10.64
CA VAL A 245 -5.37 5.14 10.98
C VAL A 245 -6.27 5.78 9.93
N ILE A 246 -7.27 5.02 9.46
CA ILE A 246 -8.33 5.56 8.58
C ILE A 246 -9.38 6.26 9.43
N ARG A 247 -9.83 5.62 10.52
CA ARG A 247 -10.95 6.08 11.32
C ARG A 247 -10.84 5.62 12.76
N VAL A 248 -11.24 6.48 13.70
CA VAL A 248 -11.49 6.09 15.10
C VAL A 248 -12.94 6.36 15.45
N VAL A 249 -13.55 5.39 16.09
CA VAL A 249 -14.96 5.41 16.49
C VAL A 249 -15.06 5.24 17.99
N GLU A 250 -15.75 6.15 18.65
CA GLU A 250 -16.12 6.03 20.06
C GLU A 250 -17.47 5.31 20.18
N VAL A 251 -17.44 4.12 20.77
CA VAL A 251 -18.58 3.20 20.88
C VAL A 251 -19.53 3.69 21.98
N GLY A 252 -20.83 3.62 21.69
CA GLY A 252 -21.90 4.05 22.60
C GLY A 252 -22.29 5.51 22.46
N GLU A 253 -21.49 6.33 21.79
CA GLU A 253 -21.80 7.73 21.51
C GLU A 253 -22.62 7.87 20.21
N GLU A 254 -23.66 8.69 20.26
CA GLU A 254 -24.48 9.04 19.09
C GLU A 254 -23.75 10.07 18.21
N GLY A 255 -23.98 9.95 16.90
CA GLY A 255 -23.40 10.80 15.87
C GLY A 255 -24.45 11.60 15.10
N ASP A 256 -24.09 12.01 13.89
CA ASP A 256 -24.94 12.84 13.02
C ASP A 256 -25.81 11.99 12.06
N GLY A 257 -25.42 10.73 11.82
CA GLY A 257 -26.17 9.76 11.03
C GLY A 257 -26.37 10.16 9.54
N PRO A 258 -27.02 9.30 8.71
CA PRO A 258 -27.35 7.90 8.98
C PRO A 258 -26.10 6.99 8.99
N PRO A 259 -26.16 5.82 9.65
CA PRO A 259 -24.98 5.01 9.88
C PRO A 259 -24.43 4.36 8.61
N THR A 260 -23.10 4.36 8.51
CA THR A 260 -22.36 3.42 7.67
C THR A 260 -22.31 2.07 8.37
N ILE A 261 -22.73 0.99 7.70
CA ILE A 261 -22.67 -0.37 8.27
C ILE A 261 -21.43 -1.08 7.73
N ARG A 262 -20.57 -1.54 8.65
CA ARG A 262 -19.37 -2.34 8.36
C ARG A 262 -19.56 -3.74 8.91
N SER A 263 -19.17 -4.75 8.13
CA SER A 263 -19.21 -6.14 8.57
C SER A 263 -17.80 -6.65 8.81
N LEU A 264 -17.54 -7.19 9.99
CA LEU A 264 -16.25 -7.74 10.41
C LEU A 264 -16.40 -9.25 10.57
N GLY A 265 -16.07 -9.99 9.50
CA GLY A 265 -16.15 -11.46 9.49
C GLY A 265 -17.58 -12.03 9.40
N VAL A 266 -18.60 -11.19 9.21
CA VAL A 266 -20.01 -11.60 9.11
C VAL A 266 -20.57 -11.38 7.70
N LYS A 267 -21.50 -12.23 7.25
CA LYS A 267 -22.28 -11.97 6.03
C LYS A 267 -23.61 -11.31 6.40
N LEU A 268 -23.86 -10.13 5.84
CA LEU A 268 -25.10 -9.40 6.07
C LEU A 268 -26.04 -9.54 4.87
N ASN A 269 -27.30 -9.86 5.13
CA ASN A 269 -28.34 -9.87 4.12
C ASN A 269 -29.10 -8.53 4.09
N PRO A 270 -29.82 -8.20 2.99
CA PRO A 270 -30.49 -6.91 2.84
C PRO A 270 -31.51 -6.59 3.94
N ARG A 271 -32.24 -7.59 4.44
CA ARG A 271 -33.23 -7.41 5.51
C ARG A 271 -32.55 -7.00 6.82
N ARG A 272 -31.46 -7.66 7.17
CA ARG A 272 -30.67 -7.35 8.38
C ARG A 272 -30.03 -5.97 8.27
N LEU A 273 -29.53 -5.59 7.09
CA LEU A 273 -29.01 -4.24 6.84
C LEU A 273 -30.07 -3.17 7.07
N ALA A 274 -31.29 -3.36 6.55
CA ALA A 274 -32.39 -2.42 6.74
C ALA A 274 -32.81 -2.30 8.22
N GLU A 275 -32.83 -3.42 8.94
CA GLU A 275 -33.09 -3.45 10.38
C GLU A 275 -32.02 -2.66 11.15
N LEU A 276 -30.74 -2.93 10.90
CA LEU A 276 -29.63 -2.23 11.57
C LEU A 276 -29.66 -0.72 11.31
N ARG A 277 -29.92 -0.28 10.06
CA ARG A 277 -30.05 1.16 9.75
C ARG A 277 -31.19 1.83 10.51
N LYS A 278 -32.29 1.11 10.72
CA LYS A 278 -33.43 1.63 11.47
C LYS A 278 -33.13 1.70 12.97
N THR A 279 -32.51 0.65 13.51
CA THR A 279 -32.20 0.53 14.94
C THR A 279 -31.13 1.54 15.37
N TYR A 280 -30.09 1.72 14.56
CA TYR A 280 -28.91 2.54 14.89
C TYR A 280 -28.86 3.84 14.06
N LYS A 281 -30.01 4.41 13.72
CA LYS A 281 -30.13 5.59 12.84
C LYS A 281 -29.39 6.84 13.36
N GLU A 282 -29.15 6.90 14.67
CA GLU A 282 -28.52 8.02 15.40
C GLU A 282 -27.00 7.82 15.57
N TYR A 283 -26.41 6.80 14.96
CA TYR A 283 -24.97 6.55 15.00
C TYR A 283 -24.33 6.84 13.63
N ASP A 284 -23.06 7.21 13.62
CA ASP A 284 -22.32 7.41 12.37
C ASP A 284 -21.90 6.09 11.74
N ILE A 285 -21.60 5.10 12.58
CA ILE A 285 -21.08 3.81 12.12
C ILE A 285 -21.53 2.66 13.01
N VAL A 286 -21.75 1.51 12.37
CA VAL A 286 -22.17 0.27 13.01
C VAL A 286 -21.30 -0.86 12.51
N TYR A 287 -20.50 -1.43 13.41
CA TYR A 287 -19.73 -2.65 13.18
C TYR A 287 -20.54 -3.87 13.58
N VAL A 288 -20.68 -4.81 12.66
CA VAL A 288 -21.29 -6.11 12.94
C VAL A 288 -20.20 -7.16 13.00
N THR A 289 -20.04 -7.77 14.17
CA THR A 289 -19.06 -8.83 14.43
C THR A 289 -19.78 -10.14 14.74
N LYS A 290 -19.02 -11.23 14.92
CA LYS A 290 -19.59 -12.51 15.34
C LYS A 290 -20.11 -12.48 16.78
N ALA A 291 -19.53 -11.64 17.64
CA ALA A 291 -19.90 -11.54 19.05
C ALA A 291 -21.01 -10.52 19.32
N GLY A 292 -21.21 -9.54 18.42
CA GLY A 292 -22.24 -8.54 18.65
C GLY A 292 -22.24 -7.40 17.63
N VAL A 293 -22.86 -6.30 18.03
CA VAL A 293 -22.90 -5.06 17.26
C VAL A 293 -22.26 -3.97 18.11
N LEU A 294 -21.29 -3.27 17.53
CA LEU A 294 -20.74 -2.04 18.10
C LEU A 294 -21.24 -0.87 17.26
N ALA A 295 -21.81 0.14 17.89
CA ALA A 295 -22.26 1.36 17.22
C ALA A 295 -21.65 2.56 17.92
N GLY A 296 -21.27 3.58 17.15
CA GLY A 296 -20.57 4.72 17.73
C GLY A 296 -20.50 5.93 16.81
N LYS A 297 -19.88 6.98 17.36
CA LYS A 297 -19.60 8.25 16.69
C LYS A 297 -18.20 8.22 16.09
N VAL A 298 -18.04 8.76 14.89
CA VAL A 298 -16.71 8.96 14.30
C VAL A 298 -16.06 10.17 14.97
N ILE A 299 -14.96 9.94 15.69
CA ILE A 299 -14.20 11.00 16.37
C ILE A 299 -12.94 11.41 15.60
N TYR A 300 -12.54 10.60 14.63
CA TYR A 300 -11.45 10.88 13.70
C TYR A 300 -11.70 10.12 12.39
N GLU A 301 -11.47 10.79 11.27
CA GLU A 301 -11.41 10.20 9.94
C GLU A 301 -10.36 10.93 9.11
N ARG A 302 -9.48 10.17 8.48
CA ARG A 302 -8.45 10.70 7.59
C ARG A 302 -9.09 11.18 6.29
N GLU A 303 -8.82 12.43 5.92
CA GLU A 303 -9.31 13.06 4.67
C GLU A 303 -8.81 12.34 3.40
#